data_AF-A0A179EQN7-F1
#
_entry.id   AF-A0A179EQN7-F1
#
_cell.length_a   1.000
_cell.length_b   1.000
_cell.length_c   1.000
_cell.angle_alpha   90.00
_cell.angle_beta   90.00
_cell.angle_gamma   90.00
#
_symmetry.space_group_name_H-M   'P 1'
#
loop_
_entity.id
_entity.type
_entity.pdbx_description
1 polymer ?
#
loop_
_entity_poly.entity_id
_entity_poly.type
_entity_poly.pdbx_seq_one_letter_code
_entity_poly.pdbx_strand_id
1 'polypeptide(L)' 'MRYIVTLFWSLVLGQVVGYIGSALTKGTYDFALTAIMSLIAGIIIILIGAVAPTKKEASSHS' A
#
# COMPACT_ATOMS: atom_id res chain seq x y z
N MET A 1 5.98 10.03 10.97
CA MET A 1 5.95 10.64 9.61
C MET A 1 5.96 9.57 8.51
N ARG A 2 7.09 8.93 8.21
CA ARG A 2 7.25 7.94 7.11
C ARG A 2 6.19 6.81 7.06
N TYR A 3 5.90 6.15 8.18
CA TYR A 3 4.94 5.03 8.21
C TYR A 3 3.48 5.45 7.94
N ILE A 4 3.07 6.62 8.43
CA ILE A 4 1.73 7.19 8.16
C ILE A 4 1.60 7.54 6.67
N VAL A 5 2.64 8.12 6.07
CA VAL A 5 2.64 8.47 4.65
C VAL A 5 2.60 7.21 3.79
N THR A 6 3.36 6.17 4.12
CA THR A 6 3.29 4.89 3.40
C THR A 6 1.94 4.19 3.55
N LEU A 7 1.30 4.27 4.72
CA LEU A 7 -0.05 3.73 4.91
C LEU A 7 -1.09 4.47 4.08
N PHE A 8 -1.02 5.80 4.06
CA PHE A 8 -1.89 6.64 3.25
C PHE A 8 -1.75 6.32 1.75
N TRP A 9 -0.52 6.29 1.24
CA TRP A 9 -0.26 5.97 -0.16
C TRP A 9 -0.59 4.51 -0.52
N SER A 10 -0.40 3.57 0.41
CA SER A 10 -0.79 2.17 0.20
C SER A 10 -2.30 2.01 0.06
N LEU A 11 -3.11 2.80 0.78
CA LEU A 11 -4.56 2.80 0.65
C LEU A 11 -5.01 3.40 -0.68
N VAL A 12 -4.42 4.54 -1.08
CA VAL A 12 -4.72 5.20 -2.35
C VAL A 12 -4.36 4.29 -3.53
N LEU A 13 -3.16 3.72 -3.52
CA LEU A 13 -2.71 2.83 -4.59
C LEU A 13 -3.50 1.52 -4.65
N GLY A 14 -3.87 0.93 -3.51
CA GLY A 14 -4.67 -0.29 -3.54
C GLY A 14 -6.10 -0.07 -4.05
N GLN A 15 -6.69 1.11 -3.82
CA GLN A 15 -7.96 1.49 -4.46
C GLN A 15 -7.83 1.65 -5.97
N VAL A 16 -6.76 2.29 -6.45
CA VAL A 16 -6.48 2.43 -7.89
C VAL A 16 -6.29 1.06 -8.54
N VAL A 17 -5.53 0.16 -7.90
CA VAL A 17 -5.30 -1.20 -8.40
C VAL A 17 -6.59 -2.01 -8.44
N GLY A 18 -7.44 -1.94 -7.42
CA GLY A 18 -8.72 -2.64 -7.46
C GLY A 18 -9.70 -2.08 -8.48
N TYR A 19 -9.71 -0.75 -8.68
CA TYR A 19 -10.47 -0.13 -9.76
C TYR A 19 -10.00 -0.63 -11.14
N ILE A 20 -8.70 -0.59 -11.41
CA ILE A 20 -8.13 -1.10 -12.68
C ILE A 20 -8.37 -2.60 -12.84
N GLY A 21 -8.20 -3.38 -11.77
CA GLY A 21 -8.46 -4.83 -11.78
C GLY A 21 -9.93 -5.16 -12.10
N SER A 22 -10.87 -4.41 -11.53
CA SER A 22 -12.30 -4.56 -11.83
C SER A 22 -12.64 -4.16 -13.28
N ALA A 23 -12.02 -3.09 -13.79
CA ALA A 23 -12.20 -2.62 -15.16
C ALA A 23 -11.67 -3.63 -16.19
N LEU A 24 -10.55 -4.29 -15.89
CA LEU A 24 -9.95 -5.34 -16.72
C LEU A 24 -10.76 -6.64 -16.72
N THR A 25 -11.33 -7.00 -15.57
CA THR A 25 -12.15 -8.21 -15.43
C THR A 25 -13.60 -8.03 -15.93
N LYS A 26 -13.97 -6.82 -16.38
CA LYS A 26 -15.35 -6.44 -16.74
C LYS A 26 -16.37 -6.77 -15.65
N GLY A 27 -15.91 -6.93 -14.42
CA GLY A 27 -16.72 -7.29 -13.26
C GLY A 27 -17.26 -6.05 -12.55
N THR A 28 -18.31 -6.24 -11.75
CA THR A 28 -18.83 -5.17 -10.89
C THR A 28 -17.75 -4.74 -9.90
N TYR A 29 -17.39 -3.45 -9.93
CA TYR A 29 -16.47 -2.89 -8.96
C TYR A 29 -17.13 -2.90 -7.58
N ASP A 30 -16.60 -3.73 -6.68
CA ASP A 30 -17.00 -3.75 -5.28
C ASP A 30 -15.95 -3.01 -4.45
N PHE A 31 -16.37 -1.86 -3.92
CA PHE A 31 -15.54 -1.01 -3.09
C PHE A 31 -15.13 -1.71 -1.79
N ALA A 32 -15.99 -2.56 -1.21
CA ALA A 32 -15.73 -3.24 0.04
C ALA A 32 -14.63 -4.30 -0.11
N LEU A 33 -14.70 -5.13 -1.17
CA LEU A 33 -13.65 -6.11 -1.46
C LEU A 33 -12.33 -5.45 -1.82
N THR A 34 -12.38 -4.36 -2.59
CA THR A 34 -11.18 -3.60 -2.95
C THR A 34 -10.53 -2.97 -1.72
N ALA A 35 -11.32 -2.43 -0.79
CA ALA A 35 -10.81 -1.88 0.46
C ALA A 35 -10.15 -2.95 1.34
N ILE A 36 -10.76 -4.13 1.47
CA ILE A 36 -10.18 -5.25 2.22
C ILE A 36 -8.86 -5.70 1.60
N MET A 37 -8.81 -5.87 0.28
CA MET A 37 -7.57 -6.24 -0.43
C MET A 37 -6.48 -5.19 -0.29
N SER A 38 -6.84 -3.91 -0.39
CA SER A 38 -5.91 -2.80 -0.18
C SER A 38 -5.34 -2.77 1.24
N LEU A 39 -6.13 -3.14 2.24
CA LEU A 39 -5.72 -3.19 3.64
C LEU A 39 -4.76 -4.37 3.89
N ILE A 40 -5.05 -5.54 3.31
CA ILE A 40 -4.15 -6.70 3.33
C ILE A 40 -2.81 -6.35 2.65
N ALA A 41 -2.85 -5.72 1.47
CA ALA A 41 -1.65 -5.28 0.76
C ALA A 41 -0.82 -4.29 1.59
N GLY A 42 -1.46 -3.32 2.26
CA GLY A 42 -0.78 -2.37 3.15
C GLY A 42 -0.10 -3.04 4.34
N ILE A 43 -0.73 -4.06 4.95
CA ILE A 43 -0.11 -4.85 6.03
C ILE A 43 1.12 -5.60 5.50
N ILE A 44 1.03 -6.21 4.32
CA ILE A 44 2.16 -6.92 3.69
C ILE A 44 3.32 -5.95 3.43
N ILE A 45 3.06 -4.75 2.91
CA ILE A 45 4.09 -3.73 2.67
C ILE A 45 4.77 -3.29 3.97
N ILE A 46 4.02 -3.13 5.06
CA ILE A 46 4.59 -2.82 6.38
C ILE A 46 5.46 -3.95 6.89
N LEU A 47 5.01 -5.20 6.78
CA LEU A 47 5.77 -6.37 7.20
C LEU A 47 7.07 -6.50 6.39
N ILE A 48 7.00 -6.30 5.07
CA ILE A 48 8.19 -6.25 4.22
C ILE A 48 9.12 -5.12 4.66
N GLY A 49 8.61 -3.93 4.96
CA GLY A 49 9.42 -2.82 5.47
C GLY A 49 10.03 -3.07 6.86
N ALA A 50 9.42 -3.92 7.68
CA ALA A 50 9.91 -4.29 9.00
C ALA A 50 10.99 -5.40 8.93
N VAL A 51 10.86 -6.33 7.99
CA VAL A 51 11.83 -7.43 7.77
C VAL A 51 12.96 -6.99 6.83
N ALA A 52 12.72 -6.01 5.95
CA ALA A 52 13.73 -5.47 5.07
C ALA A 52 14.84 -4.82 5.90
N PRO A 53 16.12 -5.19 5.68
CA PRO A 53 17.23 -4.55 6.35
C PRO A 53 17.27 -3.07 5.98
N THR A 54 16.89 -2.21 6.92
CA THR A 54 17.04 -0.77 6.79
C THR A 54 18.53 -0.46 6.68
N LYS A 55 18.99 -0.11 5.47
CA LYS A 55 20.23 0.64 5.32
C LYS A 55 19.96 2.03 5.91
N LYS A 56 20.36 2.23 7.16
CA LYS A 56 20.51 3.57 7.74
C LYS A 56 21.60 4.28 6.94
N GLU A 57 21.22 5.17 6.02
CA GLU A 57 22.05 6.29 5.62
C GLU A 57 21.33 7.56 6.13
N ALA A 58 21.74 8.10 7.28
CA ALA A 58 22.87 9.04 7.41
C ALA A 58 22.57 10.39 6.72
N SER A 59 21.95 11.29 7.48
CA SER A 59 21.97 12.75 7.33
C SER A 59 21.23 13.30 8.57
N SER A 60 21.78 13.15 9.78
CA SER A 60 22.74 14.05 10.43
C SER A 60 23.93 14.52 9.59
N HIS A 61 23.74 15.61 8.84
CA HIS A 61 24.69 16.71 8.56
C HIS A 61 23.95 17.63 7.58
N SER A 62 23.83 18.95 7.73
CA SER A 62 24.32 19.95 8.67
C SER A 62 23.35 21.13 8.65
#